data_AF-A0A0C9VR09-F1
#
_entry.id   AF-A0A0C9VR09-F1
#
_cell.length_a   1.000
_cell.length_b   1.000
_cell.length_c   1.000
_cell.angle_alpha   90.00
_cell.angle_beta   90.00
_cell.angle_gamma   90.00
#
_symmetry.space_group_name_H-M   'P 1'
#
loop_
_entity.id
_entity.type
_entity.pdbx_description
1 polymer ?
#
loop_
_entity_poly.entity_id
_entity_poly.type
_entity_poly.pdbx_seq_one_letter_code
_entity_poly.pdbx_strand_id
1 'polypeptide(L)'
;MDDGGGGDENQQDVHLVGQPNNTRVVDPFNIERVSQILREVSIGEDLSTEQRTEVTNLITEYADVFAHSLSEMLPVDFMTHKLNVDPSVPLPTKVNQKPLTAEQKPWYYSKIDEMEAAGIITRVRADEVRCLAPTTL
;
A
#
# COMPACT_ATOMS: atom_id res chain seq x y z
N MET A 1 -13.25 26.54 -44.02
CA MET A 1 -14.55 26.63 -43.35
C MET A 1 -14.90 25.21 -43.01
N ASP A 2 -14.82 24.70 -41.79
CA ASP A 2 -14.57 25.23 -40.44
C ASP A 2 -14.48 23.90 -39.65
N ASP A 3 -13.30 23.48 -39.21
CA ASP A 3 -12.81 23.64 -37.82
C ASP A 3 -13.44 22.69 -36.78
N GLY A 4 -12.55 22.09 -35.96
CA GLY A 4 -12.84 21.41 -34.69
C GLY A 4 -12.74 19.88 -34.76
N GLY A 5 -11.75 19.17 -34.19
CA GLY A 5 -10.89 19.50 -33.05
C GLY A 5 -11.48 18.91 -31.75
N GLY A 6 -10.76 17.97 -31.13
CA GLY A 6 -11.06 17.36 -29.82
C GLY A 6 -11.06 15.83 -29.90
N GLY A 7 -10.02 15.08 -29.51
CA GLY A 7 -9.03 15.36 -28.47
C GLY A 7 -9.66 15.03 -27.11
N ASP A 8 -9.60 13.76 -26.70
CA ASP A 8 -9.69 13.35 -25.30
C ASP A 8 -9.05 11.97 -25.13
N GLU A 9 -7.71 11.97 -25.26
CA GLU A 9 -6.85 10.99 -24.61
C GLU A 9 -6.80 11.35 -23.12
N ASN A 10 -7.80 10.93 -22.35
CA ASN A 10 -7.73 11.04 -20.89
C ASN A 10 -6.98 9.82 -20.32
N GLN A 11 -5.70 9.72 -20.68
CA GLN A 11 -4.74 8.89 -19.97
C GLN A 11 -4.33 9.71 -18.74
N GLN A 12 -5.01 9.48 -17.62
CA GLN A 12 -4.54 10.05 -16.35
C GLN A 12 -3.22 9.37 -16.01
N ASP A 13 -2.12 10.03 -16.36
CA ASP A 13 -0.80 9.75 -15.81
C ASP A 13 -0.87 9.95 -14.30
N VAL A 14 -1.04 8.85 -13.58
CA VAL A 14 -0.85 8.80 -12.13
C VAL A 14 0.64 8.95 -11.86
N HIS A 15 1.10 10.20 -11.81
CA HIS A 15 2.43 10.55 -11.36
C HIS A 15 2.52 10.28 -9.85
N LEU A 16 2.76 9.01 -9.48
CA LEU A 16 3.10 8.62 -8.12
C LEU A 16 4.62 8.77 -7.94
N VAL A 17 5.10 10.01 -8.05
CA VAL A 17 6.42 10.35 -7.50
C VAL A 17 6.29 10.33 -5.99
N GLY A 18 7.14 9.50 -5.38
CA GLY A 18 7.20 9.31 -3.93
C GLY A 18 7.03 10.64 -3.20
N GLN A 19 6.12 10.65 -2.23
CA GLN A 19 5.82 11.85 -1.46
C GLN A 19 7.13 12.46 -0.94
N PRO A 20 7.37 13.77 -1.12
CA PRO A 20 8.65 14.41 -0.75
C PRO A 20 8.96 14.34 0.75
N ASN A 21 8.00 13.90 1.57
CA ASN A 21 8.13 13.71 3.01
C ASN A 21 8.35 12.23 3.40
N ASN A 22 8.59 11.32 2.44
CA ASN A 22 8.84 9.93 2.75
C ASN A 22 10.28 9.74 3.25
N THR A 23 10.43 9.64 4.57
CA THR A 23 11.71 9.42 5.25
C THR A 23 12.46 8.20 4.75
N ARG A 24 11.76 7.13 4.35
CA ARG A 24 12.40 5.95 3.75
C ARG A 24 13.10 6.27 2.43
N VAL A 25 12.58 7.18 1.63
CA VAL A 25 13.17 7.56 0.33
C VAL A 25 14.30 8.56 0.51
N VAL A 26 14.13 9.51 1.44
CA VAL A 26 15.07 10.63 1.60
C VAL A 26 16.23 10.31 2.54
N ASP A 27 15.95 9.64 3.66
CA ASP A 27 16.91 9.28 4.70
C ASP A 27 16.49 7.97 5.41
N PRO A 28 16.61 6.81 4.74
CA PRO A 28 16.13 5.54 5.27
C PRO A 28 16.77 5.15 6.61
N PHE A 29 17.98 5.63 6.88
CA PHE A 29 18.78 5.33 8.07
C PHE A 29 18.64 6.40 9.16
N ASN A 30 17.64 7.28 9.05
CA ASN A 30 17.33 8.23 10.08
C ASN A 30 17.18 7.55 11.45
N ILE A 31 17.89 8.04 12.47
CA ILE A 31 17.98 7.39 13.78
C ILE A 31 16.61 7.23 14.45
N GLU A 32 15.73 8.22 14.32
CA GLU A 32 14.39 8.16 14.91
C GLU A 32 13.53 7.08 14.23
N ARG A 33 13.62 7.00 12.89
CA ARG A 33 12.95 5.98 12.08
C ARG A 33 13.45 4.57 12.39
N VAL A 34 14.75 4.36 12.41
CA VAL A 34 15.36 3.06 12.78
C VAL A 34 14.93 2.65 14.18
N SER A 35 14.91 3.60 15.12
CA SER A 35 14.44 3.34 16.50
C SER A 35 12.97 2.97 16.58
N GLN A 36 12.12 3.47 15.67
CA GLN A 36 10.72 3.06 15.55
C GLN A 36 10.61 1.64 14.98
N ILE A 37 11.33 1.32 13.91
CA ILE A 37 11.38 -0.03 13.33
C ILE A 37 11.79 -1.05 14.40
N LEU A 38 12.89 -0.79 15.12
CA LEU A 38 13.38 -1.68 16.17
C LEU A 38 12.38 -1.88 17.33
N ARG A 39 11.50 -0.90 17.58
CA ARG A 39 10.47 -0.99 18.61
C ARG A 39 9.29 -1.87 18.19
N GLU A 40 8.97 -1.88 16.90
CA GLU A 40 7.88 -2.68 16.35
C GLU A 40 8.29 -4.12 16.06
N VAL A 41 9.57 -4.35 15.77
CA VAL A 41 10.09 -5.71 15.59
C VAL A 41 10.15 -6.43 16.94
N SER A 42 9.44 -7.55 17.03
CA SER A 42 9.49 -8.44 18.18
C SER A 42 10.64 -9.44 18.04
N ILE A 43 11.67 -9.30 18.88
CA ILE A 43 12.81 -10.23 18.94
C ILE A 43 12.59 -11.18 20.12
N GLY A 44 12.53 -12.49 19.84
CA GLY A 44 12.26 -13.55 20.82
C GLY A 44 13.25 -13.61 21.98
N GLU A 45 12.77 -14.05 23.14
CA GLU A 45 13.57 -14.18 24.38
C GLU A 45 14.53 -15.38 24.35
N ASP A 46 14.43 -16.24 23.34
CA ASP A 46 15.25 -17.43 23.12
C ASP A 46 16.64 -17.14 22.55
N LEU A 47 16.92 -15.88 22.19
CA LEU A 47 18.22 -15.44 21.70
C LEU A 47 19.17 -15.05 22.83
N SER A 48 20.44 -15.45 22.70
CA SER A 48 21.51 -14.91 23.54
C SER A 48 21.69 -13.41 23.31
N THR A 49 22.41 -12.74 24.23
CA THR A 49 22.74 -11.32 24.09
C THR A 49 23.48 -11.01 22.78
N GLU A 50 24.40 -11.89 22.39
CA GLU A 50 25.19 -11.76 21.16
C GLU A 50 24.30 -11.89 19.93
N GLN A 51 23.42 -12.90 19.89
CA GLN A 51 22.48 -13.10 18.78
C GLN A 51 21.47 -11.96 18.67
N ARG A 52 20.95 -11.48 19.80
CA ARG A 52 20.05 -10.33 19.82
C ARG A 52 20.74 -9.08 19.27
N THR A 53 22.02 -8.89 19.61
CA THR A 53 22.82 -7.79 19.06
C THR A 53 23.00 -7.93 17.54
N GLU A 54 23.29 -9.14 17.06
CA GLU A 54 23.42 -9.42 15.62
C GLU A 54 22.11 -9.12 14.86
N VAL A 55 20.96 -9.55 15.39
CA VAL A 55 19.65 -9.27 14.81
C VAL A 55 19.35 -7.76 14.80
N THR A 56 19.63 -7.05 15.89
CA THR A 56 19.45 -5.59 15.95
C THR A 56 20.34 -4.86 14.94
N ASN A 57 21.59 -5.30 14.79
CA ASN A 57 22.50 -4.74 13.79
C ASN A 57 21.99 -4.99 12.37
N LEU A 58 21.49 -6.19 12.09
CA LEU A 58 20.94 -6.53 10.78
C LEU A 58 19.72 -5.68 10.43
N ILE A 59 18.78 -5.50 11.37
CA ILE A 59 17.60 -4.64 11.15
C ILE A 59 18.04 -3.20 10.88
N THR A 60 19.07 -2.73 11.59
CA THR A 60 19.61 -1.38 11.43
C THR A 60 20.31 -1.21 10.07
N GLU A 61 21.11 -2.20 9.66
CA GLU A 61 21.84 -2.21 8.38
C GLU A 61 20.89 -2.22 7.18
N TYR A 62 19.75 -2.89 7.29
CA TYR A 62 18.74 -3.02 6.22
C TYR A 62 17.45 -2.24 6.52
N ALA A 63 17.56 -1.11 7.24
CA ALA A 63 16.40 -0.30 7.62
C ALA A 63 15.61 0.26 6.42
N ASP A 64 16.26 0.43 5.27
CA ASP A 64 15.68 0.86 4.00
C ASP A 64 14.68 -0.15 3.39
N VAL A 65 14.83 -1.44 3.73
CA VAL A 65 13.96 -2.52 3.26
C VAL A 65 12.58 -2.44 3.92
N PHE A 66 12.53 -2.01 5.18
CA PHE A 66 11.28 -1.94 5.94
C PHE A 66 10.48 -0.69 5.56
N ALA A 67 9.16 -0.82 5.55
CA ALA A 67 8.24 0.30 5.62
C ALA A 67 7.66 0.32 7.04
N HIS A 68 7.94 1.37 7.81
CA HIS A 68 7.41 1.50 9.17
C HIS A 68 5.92 1.88 9.17
N SER A 69 5.45 2.59 8.13
CA SER A 69 4.06 2.98 7.97
C SER A 69 3.54 2.72 6.55
N LEU A 70 2.22 2.83 6.36
CA LEU A 70 1.63 2.76 5.01
C LEU A 70 2.12 3.88 4.10
N SER A 71 2.39 5.08 4.63
CA SER A 71 2.93 6.19 3.83
C SER A 71 4.37 5.94 3.36
N GLU A 72 5.08 4.99 3.96
CA GLU A 72 6.40 4.55 3.52
C GLU A 72 6.35 3.41 2.48
N MET A 73 5.17 2.87 2.19
CA MET A 73 4.99 1.90 1.10
C MET A 73 5.18 2.62 -0.24
N LEU A 74 6.03 2.02 -1.09
CA LEU A 74 6.29 2.52 -2.43
C LEU A 74 5.54 1.65 -3.43
N PRO A 75 4.60 2.20 -4.20
CA PRO A 75 3.97 1.46 -5.29
C PRO A 75 5.04 1.09 -6.33
N VAL A 76 4.92 -0.10 -6.90
CA VAL A 76 5.77 -0.53 -8.01
C VAL A 76 5.26 0.16 -9.28
N ASP A 77 6.02 1.11 -9.81
CA ASP A 77 5.67 1.90 -10.99
C ASP A 77 6.21 1.30 -12.30
N PHE A 78 7.26 0.48 -12.24
CA PHE A 78 7.90 -0.12 -13.40
C PHE A 78 7.28 -1.43 -13.89
N MET A 79 6.32 -1.99 -13.15
CA MET A 79 5.70 -3.27 -13.51
C MET A 79 4.19 -3.27 -13.28
N THR A 80 3.45 -3.62 -14.31
CA THR A 80 2.00 -3.83 -14.22
C THR A 80 1.68 -5.32 -14.17
N HIS A 81 1.01 -5.76 -13.10
CA HIS A 81 0.48 -7.12 -13.03
C HIS A 81 -0.78 -7.25 -13.90
N LYS A 82 -0.74 -8.09 -14.94
CA LYS A 82 -1.90 -8.43 -15.77
C LYS A 82 -2.52 -9.72 -15.28
N LEU A 83 -3.74 -9.65 -14.76
CA LEU A 83 -4.52 -10.84 -14.44
C LEU A 83 -4.91 -11.56 -15.74
N ASN A 84 -4.47 -12.81 -15.90
CA ASN A 84 -4.85 -13.66 -17.02
C ASN A 84 -6.22 -14.28 -16.76
N VAL A 85 -7.28 -13.50 -17.00
CA VAL A 85 -8.66 -13.93 -16.78
C VAL A 85 -9.26 -14.41 -18.10
N ASP A 86 -9.82 -15.62 -18.08
CA ASP A 86 -10.55 -16.17 -19.23
C ASP A 86 -11.83 -15.33 -19.46
N PRO A 87 -11.98 -14.69 -20.64
CA PRO A 87 -13.14 -13.84 -20.93
C PRO A 87 -14.44 -14.62 -21.04
N SER A 88 -14.39 -15.95 -21.18
CA SER A 88 -15.57 -16.82 -21.25
C SER A 88 -16.14 -17.18 -19.87
N VAL A 89 -15.38 -16.95 -18.80
CA VAL A 89 -15.80 -17.28 -17.43
C VAL A 89 -16.55 -16.10 -16.82
N PRO A 90 -17.82 -16.28 -16.36
CA PRO A 90 -18.54 -15.23 -15.68
C PRO A 90 -17.91 -14.94 -14.31
N LEU A 91 -17.49 -13.69 -14.11
CA LEU A 91 -16.89 -13.24 -12.85
C LEU A 91 -17.96 -12.69 -11.89
N PRO A 92 -17.74 -12.79 -10.57
CA PRO A 92 -18.64 -12.18 -9.59
C PRO A 92 -18.58 -10.65 -9.70
N THR A 93 -19.70 -10.03 -10.04
CA THR A 93 -19.86 -8.56 -10.10
C THR A 93 -20.62 -8.00 -8.91
N LYS A 94 -21.05 -8.87 -7.99
CA LYS A 94 -21.76 -8.53 -6.75
C LYS A 94 -21.17 -9.31 -5.60
N VAL A 95 -20.86 -8.60 -4.52
CA VAL A 95 -20.41 -9.20 -3.25
C VAL A 95 -21.26 -8.64 -2.13
N ASN A 96 -21.76 -9.52 -1.26
CA ASN A 96 -22.38 -9.10 -0.01
C ASN A 96 -21.27 -8.61 0.91
N GLN A 97 -21.23 -7.30 1.19
CA GLN A 97 -20.28 -6.75 2.16
C GLN A 97 -20.55 -7.38 3.54
N LYS A 98 -19.47 -7.76 4.23
CA LYS A 98 -19.58 -8.24 5.60
C LYS A 98 -20.11 -7.09 6.48
N PRO A 99 -21.20 -7.29 7.24
CA PRO A 99 -21.68 -6.27 8.16
C PRO A 99 -20.60 -5.95 9.20
N LEU A 100 -20.22 -4.68 9.31
CA LEU A 100 -19.32 -4.20 10.35
C LEU A 100 -20.11 -3.80 11.60
N THR A 101 -19.65 -4.24 12.77
CA THR A 101 -20.21 -3.78 14.04
C THR A 101 -19.94 -2.29 14.25
N ALA A 102 -20.71 -1.64 15.12
CA ALA A 102 -20.51 -0.22 15.42
C ALA A 102 -19.09 0.09 15.96
N GLU A 103 -18.50 -0.86 16.69
CA GLU A 103 -17.15 -0.74 17.26
C GLU A 103 -16.05 -0.94 16.22
N GLN A 104 -16.29 -1.75 15.18
CA GLN A 104 -15.32 -2.00 14.11
C GLN A 104 -15.24 -0.87 13.09
N LYS A 105 -16.36 -0.16 12.86
CA LYS A 105 -16.45 0.89 11.83
C LYS A 105 -15.38 1.97 11.94
N PRO A 106 -15.11 2.57 13.12
CA PRO A 106 -14.13 3.64 13.23
C PRO A 106 -12.74 3.20 12.79
N TRP A 107 -12.29 2.05 13.28
CA TRP A 107 -10.98 1.49 12.92
C TRP A 107 -10.90 1.09 11.44
N TYR A 108 -11.95 0.44 10.92
CA TYR A 108 -11.96 -0.02 9.54
C TYR A 108 -11.93 1.15 8.54
N TYR A 109 -12.76 2.18 8.76
CA TYR A 109 -12.78 3.34 7.88
C TYR A 109 -11.52 4.18 8.02
N SER A 110 -10.95 4.35 9.23
CA SER A 110 -9.68 5.07 9.36
C SER A 110 -8.56 4.37 8.61
N LYS A 111 -8.56 3.02 8.57
CA LYS A 111 -7.55 2.27 7.81
C LYS A 111 -7.72 2.41 6.30
N ILE A 112 -8.97 2.47 5.81
CA ILE A 112 -9.25 2.79 4.39
C ILE A 112 -8.72 4.18 4.04
N ASP A 113 -8.99 5.18 4.87
CA ASP A 113 -8.53 6.55 4.64
C ASP A 113 -6.98 6.62 4.65
N GLU A 114 -6.31 5.88 5.54
CA GLU A 114 -4.86 5.79 5.58
C GLU A 114 -4.28 5.12 4.32
N MET A 115 -4.88 4.02 3.84
CA MET A 115 -4.47 3.35 2.60
C MET A 115 -4.67 4.24 1.37
N GLU A 116 -5.76 5.01 1.33
CA GLU A 116 -6.02 5.96 0.24
C GLU A 116 -5.03 7.12 0.27
N ALA A 117 -4.76 7.69 1.44
CA ALA A 117 -3.77 8.76 1.60
C ALA A 117 -2.34 8.32 1.24
N ALA A 118 -2.03 7.04 1.45
CA ALA A 118 -0.77 6.42 1.04
C ALA A 118 -0.72 6.04 -0.46
N GLY A 119 -1.82 6.19 -1.20
CA GLY A 119 -1.90 5.82 -2.63
C GLY A 119 -1.93 4.31 -2.88
N ILE A 120 -2.22 3.50 -1.86
CA ILE A 120 -2.31 2.03 -1.95
C ILE A 120 -3.63 1.61 -2.60
N ILE A 121 -4.71 2.32 -2.29
CA ILE A 121 -6.03 2.13 -2.88
C ILE A 121 -6.54 3.44 -3.48
N THR A 122 -7.46 3.32 -4.43
CA THR A 122 -8.13 4.47 -5.04
C THR A 122 -9.63 4.22 -5.17
N ARG A 123 -10.41 5.30 -5.20
CA ARG A 123 -11.84 5.23 -5.52
C ARG A 123 -11.99 4.99 -7.01
N VAL A 124 -12.76 3.96 -7.36
CA VAL A 124 -13.07 3.60 -8.74
C VAL A 124 -14.56 3.69 -8.98
N ARG A 125 -14.97 3.94 -10.23
CA ARG A 125 -16.39 3.89 -10.57
C ARG A 125 -16.86 2.44 -10.64
N ALA A 126 -18.12 2.21 -10.28
CA ALA A 126 -18.67 0.86 -10.27
C ALA A 126 -18.65 0.18 -11.66
N ASP A 127 -18.74 0.95 -12.75
CA ASP A 127 -18.70 0.44 -14.12
C ASP A 127 -17.31 0.08 -14.63
N GLU A 128 -16.25 0.49 -13.93
CA GLU A 128 -14.87 0.10 -14.23
C GLU A 128 -14.48 -1.24 -13.57
N VAL A 129 -15.29 -1.71 -12.62
CA VAL A 129 -15.04 -2.93 -11.86
C VAL A 129 -15.50 -4.17 -12.64
N ARG A 130 -14.55 -4.99 -13.07
CA ARG A 130 -14.82 -6.25 -13.79
C ARG A 130 -15.17 -7.42 -12.87
N CYS A 131 -14.67 -7.41 -11.63
CA CYS A 131 -14.90 -8.45 -10.64
C CYS A 131 -14.76 -7.90 -9.22
N LEU A 132 -15.52 -8.47 -8.29
CA LEU A 132 -15.50 -8.14 -6.87
C LEU A 132 -15.17 -9.38 -6.05
N ALA A 133 -14.36 -9.18 -5.01
CA ALA A 133 -14.14 -10.14 -3.94
C ALA A 133 -14.39 -9.45 -2.59
N PRO A 134 -14.84 -10.18 -1.56
CA PRO A 134 -14.96 -9.61 -0.22
C PRO A 134 -13.59 -9.21 0.31
N THR A 135 -13.47 -7.99 0.84
CA THR A 135 -12.27 -7.54 1.52
C THR A 135 -12.03 -8.41 2.75
N THR A 136 -10.84 -9.00 2.84
CA THR A 136 -10.35 -9.70 4.03
C THR A 136 -9.21 -8.86 4.59
N LEU A 137 -9.46 -8.19 5.71
CA LEU A 137 -8.45 -7.47 6.51
C LEU A 137 -8.15 -8.27 7.77
#